data_AF-A0AAD1ZWS7-F1
#
_entry.id   AF-A0AAD1ZWS7-F1
#
_cell.length_a   1.000
_cell.length_b   1.000
_cell.length_c   1.000
_cell.angle_alpha   90.00
_cell.angle_beta   90.00
_cell.angle_gamma   90.00
#
_symmetry.space_group_name_H-M   'P 1'
#
loop_
_entity.id
_entity.type
_entity.pdbx_description
1 polymer ?
#
loop_
_entity_poly.entity_id
_entity_poly.type
_entity_poly.pdbx_seq_one_letter_code
_entity_poly.pdbx_strand_id
1 'polypeptide(L)'
;MNLPHQIASISGTQVVAEVGGGSGVSPASASISAVWRTPDPNSRVSVQKTGSEIERVSPSPPLSPVRGGMRSNLAVAAQTLMDFPFATEEYSGEREYTLGGGALEKRGKKGVPVYVMMPLDSVTSNHTVNRKKAMNASLQALKSAGVEGIMMDVWWGLVEREAPGEYNWGGYAELLEMAKKHGLKVQAVMSFHQCGGNVGDSCTIPLPKWAVDEVEKDSDLAYTDQWGRRNYEYISLGCDTLPVLKGRTPIQCYSDFMRSFRDKFEHLLGDTIAEIQVGMGPAGELRYPSYPEQNGTWKFPGIGAFQCYDKYMLRSLKAAAEAYGKPEWGQTGPRDAGEYNNWPEDTNFFRKEGDGWNSQYGEFFLSWYSQMLLDHGERILQSAKSVLENKGVKTSVKIAGIHWHYGTRSHAPELTAGYYNTRFRDGYLPIAQMLARHGAIFNFTCIEMRDHEQPQDALCAPEKLVKQVALATREAKVPLAGENALPRYDDYAHQQILQAASLNVDGDADEREMCAFTYLRMNPDLFQPDNWRQFVAFVKKMREGKDVHRCLEQVEREAEHFVHVTRPIVQEAAVALMH
;
A
#
# COMPACT_ATOMS: atom_id res chain seq x y z
N MET A 1 42.49 11.37 13.54
CA MET A 1 43.01 11.02 12.19
C MET A 1 42.34 9.71 11.80
N ASN A 2 41.10 9.73 11.30
CA ASN A 2 40.65 9.95 9.92
C ASN A 2 41.12 8.92 8.89
N LEU A 3 40.16 8.05 8.52
CA LEU A 3 39.77 7.52 7.19
C LEU A 3 39.66 5.98 7.12
N PRO A 4 38.70 5.45 6.32
CA PRO A 4 37.75 4.44 6.77
C PRO A 4 37.80 3.14 5.94
N HIS A 5 37.27 2.06 6.51
CA HIS A 5 37.08 0.80 5.80
C HIS A 5 35.70 0.74 5.13
N GLN A 6 35.72 0.73 3.80
CA GLN A 6 34.61 0.32 2.95
C GLN A 6 34.48 -1.21 3.01
N ILE A 7 33.28 -1.73 3.25
CA ILE A 7 32.92 -3.12 2.97
C ILE A 7 32.01 -3.09 1.75
N ALA A 8 32.59 -3.47 0.61
CA ALA A 8 31.86 -3.71 -0.64
C ALA A 8 31.41 -5.17 -0.68
N SER A 9 30.13 -5.38 -0.97
CA SER A 9 29.53 -6.64 -1.36
C SER A 9 30.08 -7.09 -2.71
N ILE A 10 30.78 -8.24 -2.75
CA ILE A 10 31.23 -8.86 -4.00
C ILE A 10 30.40 -10.12 -4.25
N SER A 11 29.51 -10.03 -5.22
CA SER A 11 28.88 -11.18 -5.89
C SER A 11 29.88 -11.71 -6.92
N GLY A 12 30.45 -12.88 -6.65
CA GLY A 12 31.41 -13.54 -7.53
C GLY A 12 30.71 -14.31 -8.66
N THR A 13 30.87 -13.84 -9.90
CA THR A 13 30.61 -14.63 -11.11
C THR A 13 31.94 -15.15 -11.63
N GLN A 14 32.03 -16.47 -11.83
CA GLN A 14 33.24 -17.15 -12.30
C GLN A 14 33.62 -16.76 -13.74
N VAL A 15 34.87 -16.33 -13.93
CA VAL A 15 35.53 -16.20 -15.23
C VAL A 15 36.33 -17.48 -15.47
N VAL A 16 36.03 -18.19 -16.57
CA VAL A 16 36.82 -19.34 -17.03
C VAL A 16 37.98 -18.83 -17.90
N ALA A 17 39.19 -19.29 -17.59
CA ALA A 17 40.42 -18.95 -18.28
C ALA A 17 40.64 -19.77 -19.57
N GLU A 18 41.17 -19.11 -20.61
CA GLU A 18 41.73 -19.73 -21.82
C GLU A 18 43.16 -20.26 -21.58
N VAL A 19 43.48 -21.41 -22.19
CA VAL A 19 44.82 -21.76 -22.68
C VAL A 19 44.63 -22.51 -24.01
N GLY A 20 45.47 -22.22 -25.01
CA GLY A 20 45.18 -22.42 -26.43
C GLY A 20 45.70 -23.71 -27.09
N GLY A 21 45.39 -23.85 -28.38
CA GLY A 21 46.16 -24.64 -29.35
C GLY A 21 45.37 -25.40 -30.43
N GLY A 22 45.41 -24.92 -31.69
CA GLY A 22 45.46 -25.80 -32.88
C GLY A 22 44.35 -25.72 -33.97
N SER A 23 44.62 -24.93 -35.01
CA SER A 23 44.29 -25.09 -36.46
C SER A 23 42.88 -25.48 -36.98
N GLY A 24 42.31 -24.64 -37.87
CA GLY A 24 41.36 -25.09 -38.90
C GLY A 24 40.43 -24.02 -39.54
N VAL A 25 40.91 -23.37 -40.60
CA VAL A 25 40.22 -22.86 -41.83
C VAL A 25 38.86 -22.11 -41.75
N SER A 26 38.88 -20.85 -42.23
CA SER A 26 37.85 -19.89 -42.71
C SER A 26 36.65 -20.47 -43.53
N PRO A 27 35.53 -19.74 -43.83
CA PRO A 27 35.44 -18.26 -43.98
C PRO A 27 34.18 -17.48 -43.51
N ALA A 28 34.44 -16.17 -43.39
CA ALA A 28 33.63 -14.94 -43.34
C ALA A 28 32.09 -14.93 -43.55
N SER A 29 31.39 -14.12 -42.74
CA SER A 29 30.55 -13.00 -43.25
C SER A 29 30.06 -12.02 -42.15
N ALA A 30 30.29 -10.75 -42.45
CA ALA A 30 29.80 -9.44 -41.98
C ALA A 30 28.82 -9.28 -40.79
N SER A 31 29.25 -8.41 -39.87
CA SER A 31 28.49 -7.70 -38.84
C SER A 31 27.66 -6.54 -39.42
N ILE A 32 26.45 -6.30 -38.90
CA ILE A 32 25.67 -5.08 -39.14
C ILE A 32 25.27 -4.47 -37.79
N SER A 33 25.83 -3.31 -37.49
CA SER A 33 25.36 -2.38 -36.46
C SER A 33 24.58 -1.26 -37.15
N ALA A 34 23.31 -1.06 -36.79
CA ALA A 34 22.49 0.03 -37.31
C ALA A 34 22.60 1.27 -36.40
N VAL A 35 23.26 2.29 -36.92
CA VAL A 35 23.35 3.64 -36.37
C VAL A 35 22.11 4.44 -36.79
N TRP A 36 21.42 5.02 -35.81
CA TRP A 36 20.31 5.94 -36.01
C TRP A 36 20.82 7.31 -36.50
N ARG A 37 20.27 7.81 -37.61
CA ARG A 37 20.46 9.20 -38.08
C ARG A 37 19.22 10.04 -37.83
N THR A 38 19.44 11.22 -37.27
CA THR A 38 18.53 12.36 -37.17
C THR A 38 18.35 13.06 -38.54
N PRO A 39 17.19 13.65 -38.85
CA PRO A 39 17.05 14.63 -39.92
C PRO A 39 17.04 16.08 -39.39
N ASP A 40 17.80 16.95 -40.06
CA ASP A 40 17.86 18.40 -39.86
C ASP A 40 16.90 19.18 -40.83
N PRO A 41 16.60 20.46 -40.54
CA PRO A 41 15.39 21.16 -40.98
C PRO A 41 15.59 22.11 -42.19
N ASN A 42 14.51 22.39 -42.93
CA ASN A 42 14.04 23.72 -43.35
C ASN A 42 13.14 23.66 -44.60
N SER A 43 11.99 24.32 -44.54
CA SER A 43 11.51 25.17 -45.65
C SER A 43 10.57 26.25 -45.13
N ARG A 44 10.99 27.51 -45.29
CA ARG A 44 10.17 28.72 -45.16
C ARG A 44 9.52 28.99 -46.52
N VAL A 45 8.24 29.36 -46.53
CA VAL A 45 7.64 30.12 -47.64
C VAL A 45 6.78 31.24 -47.05
N SER A 46 7.09 32.45 -47.49
CA SER A 46 6.37 33.72 -47.32
C SER A 46 5.41 33.91 -48.50
N VAL A 47 4.29 34.63 -48.33
CA VAL A 47 3.88 35.74 -49.23
C VAL A 47 2.57 36.42 -48.75
N GLN A 48 2.71 37.74 -48.57
CA GLN A 48 1.84 38.91 -48.79
C GLN A 48 0.42 39.07 -48.20
N LYS A 49 0.27 40.23 -47.54
CA LYS A 49 -0.95 40.98 -47.25
C LYS A 49 -1.42 41.79 -48.47
N THR A 50 -2.73 41.88 -48.65
CA THR A 50 -3.46 43.04 -49.22
C THR A 50 -4.71 43.29 -48.36
N GLY A 51 -5.13 44.55 -48.20
CA GLY A 51 -6.15 44.99 -47.23
C GLY A 51 -7.43 45.59 -47.81
N SER A 52 -8.28 46.09 -46.90
CA SER A 52 -9.49 46.96 -47.01
C SER A 52 -10.68 46.42 -47.83
N GLU A 53 -11.96 46.66 -47.55
CA GLU A 53 -12.77 47.35 -46.53
C GLU A 53 -14.25 46.90 -46.75
N ILE A 54 -15.06 46.91 -45.68
CA ILE A 54 -16.49 47.32 -45.57
C ILE A 54 -17.52 46.83 -46.64
N GLU A 55 -18.57 46.08 -46.25
CA GLU A 55 -19.96 46.58 -46.02
C GLU A 55 -20.99 45.45 -45.76
N ARG A 56 -22.12 45.84 -45.17
CA ARG A 56 -23.25 45.06 -44.61
C ARG A 56 -24.12 44.38 -45.69
N VAL A 57 -24.89 43.36 -45.29
CA VAL A 57 -26.36 43.21 -45.50
C VAL A 57 -26.80 41.75 -45.20
N SER A 58 -27.78 41.60 -44.30
CA SER A 58 -28.57 40.37 -44.06
C SER A 58 -29.63 40.16 -45.16
N PRO A 59 -30.19 38.94 -45.31
CA PRO A 59 -31.48 38.67 -44.64
C PRO A 59 -31.65 37.22 -44.12
N SER A 60 -32.54 37.07 -43.14
CA SER A 60 -33.06 35.81 -42.55
C SER A 60 -34.46 35.47 -43.14
N PRO A 61 -35.25 34.47 -42.65
CA PRO A 61 -35.03 33.06 -42.22
C PRO A 61 -36.06 32.09 -42.91
N PRO A 62 -36.25 30.82 -42.46
CA PRO A 62 -37.23 30.48 -41.38
C PRO A 62 -36.74 29.38 -40.41
N LEU A 63 -36.78 29.58 -39.07
CA LEU A 63 -37.81 29.25 -38.05
C LEU A 63 -38.04 27.76 -37.71
N SER A 64 -37.59 27.34 -36.52
CA SER A 64 -38.32 26.64 -35.41
C SER A 64 -37.33 26.04 -34.36
N PRO A 65 -37.73 25.70 -33.11
CA PRO A 65 -37.93 26.60 -31.97
C PRO A 65 -36.96 26.34 -30.77
N VAL A 66 -36.93 27.34 -29.89
CA VAL A 66 -36.02 27.56 -28.75
C VAL A 66 -36.42 26.79 -27.48
N ARG A 67 -35.42 26.21 -26.79
CA ARG A 67 -35.38 26.10 -25.31
C ARG A 67 -33.97 26.46 -24.83
N GLY A 68 -33.90 27.52 -24.02
CA GLY A 68 -32.68 28.22 -23.66
C GLY A 68 -31.76 27.49 -22.69
N GLY A 69 -30.47 27.73 -22.85
CA GLY A 69 -29.44 27.37 -21.90
C GLY A 69 -29.31 28.41 -20.79
N MET A 70 -29.29 27.95 -19.54
CA MET A 70 -28.76 28.70 -18.40
C MET A 70 -27.35 28.17 -18.11
N ARG A 71 -26.40 29.10 -18.13
CA ARG A 71 -25.05 28.93 -17.60
C ARG A 71 -25.13 28.55 -16.12
N SER A 72 -24.49 27.46 -15.70
CA SER A 72 -24.29 27.14 -14.29
C SER A 72 -23.12 27.95 -13.74
N ASN A 73 -23.44 28.96 -12.92
CA ASN A 73 -22.49 29.69 -12.09
C ASN A 73 -21.91 28.74 -11.03
N LEU A 74 -20.58 28.60 -11.03
CA LEU A 74 -19.78 27.75 -10.14
C LEU A 74 -19.36 28.53 -8.89
N ALA A 75 -20.33 29.05 -8.12
CA ALA A 75 -20.07 29.87 -6.94
C ALA A 75 -21.22 29.86 -5.91
N VAL A 76 -21.70 28.69 -5.46
CA VAL A 76 -22.54 28.58 -4.24
C VAL A 76 -22.35 27.19 -3.57
N ALA A 77 -21.12 26.83 -3.20
CA ALA A 77 -20.84 25.59 -2.44
C ALA A 77 -19.84 25.80 -1.29
N ALA A 78 -19.71 27.03 -0.78
CA ALA A 78 -18.72 27.39 0.24
C ALA A 78 -19.29 28.21 1.41
N GLN A 79 -20.59 28.10 1.73
CA GLN A 79 -21.20 28.95 2.77
C GLN A 79 -22.30 28.29 3.61
N THR A 80 -22.21 26.98 3.85
CA THR A 80 -23.18 26.25 4.71
C THR A 80 -22.53 25.43 5.82
N LEU A 81 -21.38 25.87 6.35
CA LEU A 81 -20.73 25.21 7.49
C LEU A 81 -20.26 26.13 8.63
N MET A 82 -20.73 27.38 8.70
CA MET A 82 -20.51 28.21 9.89
C MET A 82 -21.79 28.93 10.32
N ASP A 83 -22.08 28.75 11.60
CA ASP A 83 -23.03 29.44 12.48
C ASP A 83 -24.54 29.13 12.38
N PHE A 84 -25.04 28.41 13.39
CA PHE A 84 -26.20 28.88 14.18
C PHE A 84 -26.02 28.55 15.67
N PRO A 85 -26.45 29.45 16.60
CA PRO A 85 -26.17 29.34 18.03
C PRO A 85 -27.41 29.00 18.90
N PHE A 86 -27.14 28.61 20.15
CA PHE A 86 -28.00 28.56 21.36
C PHE A 86 -29.26 27.66 21.38
N ALA A 87 -29.34 26.74 22.36
CA ALA A 87 -30.27 26.84 23.50
C ALA A 87 -30.19 25.59 24.42
N THR A 88 -30.09 25.83 25.72
CA THR A 88 -30.28 24.88 26.81
C THR A 88 -31.76 24.56 26.99
N GLU A 89 -32.16 23.29 26.89
CA GLU A 89 -33.33 22.75 27.60
C GLU A 89 -33.06 21.33 28.09
N GLU A 90 -33.28 21.13 29.38
CA GLU A 90 -33.31 19.84 30.07
C GLU A 90 -34.51 19.03 29.58
N TYR A 91 -34.30 17.78 29.17
CA TYR A 91 -35.33 16.75 29.25
C TYR A 91 -34.70 15.41 29.59
N SER A 92 -34.99 14.98 30.81
CA SER A 92 -34.74 13.65 31.36
C SER A 92 -35.43 12.56 30.54
N GLY A 93 -34.67 11.53 30.17
CA GLY A 93 -35.19 10.35 29.51
C GLY A 93 -34.11 9.28 29.38
N GLU A 94 -33.85 8.55 30.47
CA GLU A 94 -33.03 7.34 30.48
C GLU A 94 -33.54 6.34 29.43
N ARG A 95 -32.73 6.08 28.41
CA ARG A 95 -32.76 4.82 27.65
C ARG A 95 -31.34 4.33 27.45
N GLU A 96 -30.96 3.47 28.39
CA GLU A 96 -29.77 2.66 28.40
C GLU A 96 -29.76 1.74 27.16
N TYR A 97 -28.99 2.10 26.13
CA TYR A 97 -28.66 1.20 25.05
C TYR A 97 -27.49 0.31 25.47
N THR A 98 -27.85 -0.84 26.03
CA THR A 98 -26.93 -1.94 26.29
C THR A 98 -26.30 -2.38 24.96
N LEU A 99 -24.98 -2.22 24.82
CA LEU A 99 -24.15 -2.79 23.76
C LEU A 99 -24.21 -4.32 23.83
N GLY A 100 -25.23 -4.90 23.20
CA GLY A 100 -25.35 -6.33 22.97
C GLY A 100 -24.70 -6.71 21.64
N GLY A 101 -23.50 -7.30 21.69
CA GLY A 101 -22.89 -7.93 20.51
C GLY A 101 -21.40 -8.22 20.70
N GLY A 102 -21.05 -9.44 21.13
CA GLY A 102 -19.70 -10.00 20.92
C GLY A 102 -18.93 -10.48 22.16
N ALA A 103 -19.51 -10.51 23.35
CA ALA A 103 -18.82 -10.99 24.57
C ALA A 103 -18.86 -12.53 24.76
N LEU A 104 -19.40 -13.32 23.82
CA LEU A 104 -19.62 -14.76 24.01
C LEU A 104 -18.73 -15.72 23.19
N GLU A 105 -17.77 -15.21 22.40
CA GLU A 105 -16.72 -16.05 21.75
C GLU A 105 -15.30 -15.83 22.27
N LYS A 106 -15.10 -15.00 23.31
CA LYS A 106 -13.78 -14.73 23.90
C LYS A 106 -13.27 -15.77 24.91
N ARG A 107 -13.92 -16.94 25.02
CA ARG A 107 -13.41 -18.08 25.81
C ARG A 107 -13.03 -19.22 24.87
N GLY A 108 -11.88 -19.16 24.21
CA GLY A 108 -11.42 -20.33 23.45
C GLY A 108 -10.12 -20.28 22.67
N LYS A 109 -9.66 -19.13 22.17
CA LYS A 109 -8.38 -19.04 21.45
C LYS A 109 -7.42 -18.14 22.22
N LYS A 110 -6.41 -18.75 22.85
CA LYS A 110 -5.22 -18.05 23.36
C LYS A 110 -4.31 -17.71 22.16
N GLY A 111 -3.60 -16.59 22.23
CA GLY A 111 -2.55 -16.20 21.28
C GLY A 111 -3.01 -15.48 20.01
N VAL A 112 -2.03 -15.07 19.20
CA VAL A 112 -2.19 -14.29 17.97
C VAL A 112 -2.19 -15.23 16.75
N PRO A 113 -3.26 -15.25 15.93
CA PRO A 113 -3.31 -16.11 14.75
C PRO A 113 -2.29 -15.65 13.69
N VAL A 114 -1.56 -16.61 13.13
CA VAL A 114 -0.59 -16.38 12.05
C VAL A 114 -1.24 -16.71 10.71
N TYR A 115 -1.13 -15.75 9.78
CA TYR A 115 -1.41 -15.92 8.36
C TYR A 115 -0.10 -15.91 7.57
N VAL A 116 -0.11 -16.45 6.36
CA VAL A 116 1.04 -16.38 5.46
C VAL A 116 0.63 -15.77 4.13
N MET A 117 1.37 -14.74 3.69
CA MET A 117 1.13 -14.10 2.41
C MET A 117 1.54 -15.06 1.27
N MET A 118 0.65 -15.25 0.30
CA MET A 118 0.85 -16.13 -0.85
C MET A 118 1.87 -15.54 -1.85
N PRO A 119 2.48 -16.29 -2.79
CA PRO A 119 3.26 -15.72 -3.87
C PRO A 119 2.49 -14.63 -4.65
N LEU A 120 3.17 -13.56 -5.09
CA LEU A 120 2.53 -12.45 -5.82
C LEU A 120 1.82 -12.92 -7.10
N ASP A 121 2.37 -13.93 -7.75
CA ASP A 121 1.90 -14.53 -9.00
C ASP A 121 1.01 -15.77 -8.77
N SER A 122 0.36 -15.89 -7.61
CA SER A 122 -0.50 -17.04 -7.27
C SER A 122 -1.62 -17.29 -8.29
N VAL A 123 -2.08 -16.25 -8.99
CA VAL A 123 -3.01 -16.33 -10.12
C VAL A 123 -2.33 -15.75 -11.35
N THR A 124 -2.41 -16.48 -12.46
CA THR A 124 -1.79 -16.08 -13.73
C THR A 124 -2.69 -15.15 -14.56
N SER A 125 -2.11 -14.54 -15.59
CA SER A 125 -2.84 -13.74 -16.59
C SER A 125 -3.86 -14.53 -17.42
N ASN A 126 -3.84 -15.86 -17.34
CA ASN A 126 -4.84 -16.76 -17.93
C ASN A 126 -6.00 -17.08 -16.97
N HIS A 127 -6.08 -16.40 -15.82
CA HIS A 127 -7.09 -16.61 -14.77
C HIS A 127 -7.12 -18.04 -14.23
N THR A 128 -5.95 -18.60 -13.97
CA THR A 128 -5.77 -19.93 -13.35
C THR A 128 -4.74 -19.85 -12.23
N VAL A 129 -4.81 -20.77 -11.27
CA VAL A 129 -3.80 -20.84 -10.19
C VAL A 129 -2.44 -21.23 -10.75
N ASN A 130 -1.43 -20.42 -10.43
CA ASN A 130 -0.06 -20.73 -10.82
C ASN A 130 0.46 -21.95 -10.05
N ARG A 131 1.16 -22.85 -10.76
CA ARG A 131 1.73 -24.09 -10.20
C ARG A 131 0.78 -24.83 -9.25
N LYS A 132 -0.47 -25.06 -9.68
CA LYS A 132 -1.58 -25.60 -8.87
C LYS A 132 -1.21 -26.76 -7.93
N LYS A 133 -0.43 -27.75 -8.39
CA LYS A 133 0.00 -28.88 -7.55
C LYS A 133 0.92 -28.44 -6.41
N ALA A 134 1.93 -27.62 -6.71
CA ALA A 134 2.83 -27.01 -5.74
C ALA A 134 2.03 -26.21 -4.72
N MET A 135 1.16 -25.34 -5.21
CA MET A 135 0.30 -24.49 -4.38
C MET A 135 -0.53 -25.33 -3.40
N ASN A 136 -1.14 -26.43 -3.87
CA ASN A 136 -1.91 -27.32 -3.01
C ASN A 136 -1.05 -27.98 -1.92
N ALA A 137 0.16 -28.43 -2.24
CA ALA A 137 1.09 -29.02 -1.27
C ALA A 137 1.56 -27.98 -0.24
N SER A 138 1.86 -26.75 -0.68
CA SER A 138 2.24 -25.65 0.19
C SER A 138 1.13 -25.28 1.17
N LEU A 139 -0.12 -25.17 0.72
CA LEU A 139 -1.28 -24.93 1.60
C LEU A 139 -1.45 -26.04 2.65
N GLN A 140 -1.27 -27.30 2.25
CA GLN A 140 -1.32 -28.42 3.18
C GLN A 140 -0.19 -28.35 4.22
N ALA A 141 1.02 -27.98 3.82
CA ALA A 141 2.16 -27.81 4.72
C ALA A 141 1.91 -26.68 5.72
N LEU A 142 1.44 -25.51 5.26
CA LEU A 142 1.08 -24.38 6.11
C LEU A 142 0.01 -24.77 7.14
N LYS A 143 -1.06 -25.43 6.70
CA LYS A 143 -2.10 -25.90 7.62
C LYS A 143 -1.54 -26.83 8.69
N SER A 144 -0.66 -27.74 8.27
CA SER A 144 0.00 -28.70 9.15
C SER A 144 0.85 -27.96 10.20
N ALA A 145 1.57 -26.90 9.82
CA ALA A 145 2.36 -26.07 10.74
C ALA A 145 1.53 -25.31 11.81
N GLY A 146 0.20 -25.31 11.70
CA GLY A 146 -0.70 -24.60 12.63
C GLY A 146 -1.04 -23.17 12.20
N VAL A 147 -0.74 -22.80 10.96
CA VAL A 147 -1.14 -21.52 10.36
C VAL A 147 -2.67 -21.44 10.32
N GLU A 148 -3.23 -20.28 10.70
CA GLU A 148 -4.69 -20.06 10.72
C GLU A 148 -5.22 -19.87 9.29
N GLY A 149 -4.47 -19.16 8.45
CA GLY A 149 -4.89 -18.87 7.08
C GLY A 149 -3.80 -18.31 6.18
N ILE A 150 -4.22 -17.87 5.00
CA ILE A 150 -3.37 -17.23 4.00
C ILE A 150 -3.86 -15.82 3.71
N MET A 151 -2.96 -14.96 3.24
CA MET A 151 -3.31 -13.67 2.63
C MET A 151 -3.01 -13.71 1.14
N MET A 152 -3.97 -13.29 0.30
CA MET A 152 -3.82 -13.29 -1.16
C MET A 152 -4.15 -11.93 -1.77
N ASP A 153 -3.31 -11.50 -2.71
CA ASP A 153 -3.55 -10.32 -3.56
C ASP A 153 -4.60 -10.63 -4.62
N VAL A 154 -5.73 -9.90 -4.60
CA VAL A 154 -6.79 -9.96 -5.61
C VAL A 154 -6.59 -8.79 -6.58
N TRP A 155 -5.76 -9.03 -7.59
CA TRP A 155 -5.27 -8.01 -8.52
C TRP A 155 -6.37 -7.46 -9.41
N TRP A 156 -6.63 -6.16 -9.31
CA TRP A 156 -7.59 -5.47 -10.16
C TRP A 156 -7.29 -5.66 -11.65
N GLY A 157 -6.02 -5.52 -12.03
CA GLY A 157 -5.57 -5.68 -13.41
C GLY A 157 -5.60 -7.10 -13.97
N LEU A 158 -5.76 -8.13 -13.12
CA LEU A 158 -6.07 -9.47 -13.58
C LEU A 158 -7.58 -9.68 -13.72
N VAL A 159 -8.35 -9.26 -12.72
CA VAL A 159 -9.78 -9.61 -12.66
C VAL A 159 -10.62 -8.78 -13.63
N GLU A 160 -10.42 -7.46 -13.71
CA GLU A 160 -11.19 -6.55 -14.58
C GLU A 160 -10.35 -6.12 -15.80
N ARG A 161 -9.54 -7.04 -16.33
CA ARG A 161 -8.44 -6.75 -17.26
C ARG A 161 -8.89 -6.12 -18.59
N GLU A 162 -9.86 -6.76 -19.24
CA GLU A 162 -10.18 -6.51 -20.65
C GLU A 162 -11.11 -5.31 -20.84
N ALA A 163 -12.17 -5.21 -20.04
CA ALA A 163 -13.16 -4.15 -20.16
C ALA A 163 -13.75 -3.72 -18.80
N PRO A 164 -14.19 -2.46 -18.68
CA PRO A 164 -14.92 -1.97 -17.51
C PRO A 164 -16.15 -2.84 -17.19
N GLY A 165 -16.25 -3.35 -15.96
CA GLY A 165 -17.37 -4.16 -15.49
C GLY A 165 -17.33 -5.64 -15.87
N GLU A 166 -16.30 -6.09 -16.59
CA GLU A 166 -16.11 -7.49 -16.96
C GLU A 166 -15.12 -8.17 -16.01
N TYR A 167 -15.66 -8.90 -15.02
CA TYR A 167 -14.86 -9.52 -13.96
C TYR A 167 -14.64 -11.02 -14.20
N ASN A 168 -13.37 -11.45 -14.27
CA ASN A 168 -13.00 -12.85 -14.34
C ASN A 168 -12.33 -13.34 -13.05
N TRP A 169 -13.12 -14.06 -12.27
CA TRP A 169 -12.75 -14.60 -10.96
C TRP A 169 -12.15 -16.02 -11.00
N GLY A 170 -11.88 -16.60 -12.17
CA GLY A 170 -11.57 -18.03 -12.34
C GLY A 170 -10.47 -18.56 -11.43
N GLY A 171 -9.27 -17.99 -11.52
CA GLY A 171 -8.11 -18.44 -10.73
C GLY A 171 -8.27 -18.17 -9.24
N TYR A 172 -8.94 -17.09 -8.87
CA TYR A 172 -9.25 -16.77 -7.48
C TYR A 172 -10.28 -17.74 -6.88
N ALA A 173 -11.30 -18.14 -7.64
CA ALA A 173 -12.27 -19.14 -7.21
C ALA A 173 -11.59 -20.48 -6.96
N GLU A 174 -10.70 -20.90 -7.85
CA GLU A 174 -9.91 -22.12 -7.67
C GLU A 174 -9.00 -22.04 -6.43
N LEU A 175 -8.33 -20.91 -6.20
CA LEU A 175 -7.45 -20.73 -5.03
C LEU A 175 -8.23 -20.72 -3.70
N LEU A 176 -9.38 -20.06 -3.68
CA LEU A 176 -10.27 -20.02 -2.51
C LEU A 176 -10.82 -21.41 -2.15
N GLU A 177 -11.22 -22.20 -3.16
CA GLU A 177 -11.64 -23.58 -2.94
C GLU A 177 -10.50 -24.47 -2.42
N MET A 178 -9.27 -24.23 -2.88
CA MET A 178 -8.09 -24.92 -2.33
C MET A 178 -7.87 -24.56 -0.86
N ALA A 179 -7.95 -23.28 -0.48
CA ALA A 179 -7.82 -22.84 0.91
C ALA A 179 -8.91 -23.45 1.80
N LYS A 180 -10.18 -23.41 1.35
CA LYS A 180 -11.32 -24.04 2.01
C LYS A 180 -11.12 -25.53 2.23
N LYS A 181 -10.67 -26.25 1.20
CA LYS A 181 -10.42 -27.71 1.27
C LYS A 181 -9.40 -28.07 2.36
N HIS A 182 -8.39 -27.24 2.58
CA HIS A 182 -7.39 -27.43 3.64
C HIS A 182 -7.81 -26.80 4.97
N GLY A 183 -8.98 -26.17 5.07
CA GLY A 183 -9.47 -25.52 6.28
C GLY A 183 -8.62 -24.32 6.68
N LEU A 184 -8.05 -23.60 5.73
CA LEU A 184 -7.34 -22.34 5.93
C LEU A 184 -8.31 -21.17 5.76
N LYS A 185 -8.21 -20.19 6.66
CA LYS A 185 -8.88 -18.89 6.48
C LYS A 185 -8.17 -18.06 5.42
N VAL A 186 -8.84 -17.05 4.89
CA VAL A 186 -8.34 -16.18 3.82
C VAL A 186 -8.53 -14.73 4.20
N GLN A 187 -7.45 -13.96 4.11
CA GLN A 187 -7.46 -12.51 4.04
C GLN A 187 -7.29 -12.12 2.56
N ALA A 188 -8.33 -11.58 1.93
CA ALA A 188 -8.28 -11.18 0.53
C ALA A 188 -7.96 -9.69 0.42
N VAL A 189 -6.87 -9.35 -0.28
CA VAL A 189 -6.48 -7.95 -0.50
C VAL A 189 -7.13 -7.47 -1.80
N MET A 190 -7.93 -6.42 -1.75
CA MET A 190 -8.46 -5.73 -2.94
C MET A 190 -7.33 -4.88 -3.53
N SER A 191 -6.51 -5.50 -4.37
CA SER A 191 -5.25 -4.92 -4.86
C SER A 191 -5.53 -4.01 -6.06
N PHE A 192 -5.98 -2.79 -5.78
CA PHE A 192 -6.22 -1.71 -6.76
C PHE A 192 -4.95 -1.00 -7.24
N HIS A 193 -3.80 -1.67 -7.13
CA HIS A 193 -2.48 -1.15 -7.46
C HIS A 193 -1.73 -2.12 -8.37
N GLN A 194 -0.67 -1.64 -9.01
CA GLN A 194 0.26 -2.46 -9.77
C GLN A 194 1.14 -3.32 -8.84
N CYS A 195 1.35 -4.59 -9.21
CA CYS A 195 2.48 -5.38 -8.74
C CYS A 195 3.70 -5.10 -9.63
N GLY A 196 4.87 -4.84 -9.05
CA GLY A 196 6.10 -4.56 -9.78
C GLY A 196 6.56 -3.11 -9.60
N GLY A 197 7.82 -2.93 -9.22
CA GLY A 197 8.45 -1.63 -9.01
C GLY A 197 8.88 -1.37 -7.56
N ASN A 198 8.41 -2.18 -6.61
CA ASN A 198 8.77 -2.11 -5.19
C ASN A 198 9.72 -3.26 -4.77
N VAL A 199 10.35 -3.14 -3.60
CA VAL A 199 11.21 -4.19 -3.01
C VAL A 199 10.41 -5.48 -2.88
N GLY A 200 10.97 -6.58 -3.39
CA GLY A 200 10.38 -7.92 -3.26
C GLY A 200 9.34 -8.26 -4.34
N ASP A 201 9.03 -7.35 -5.25
CA ASP A 201 8.14 -7.65 -6.37
C ASP A 201 8.84 -8.55 -7.41
N SER A 202 8.39 -9.81 -7.50
CA SER A 202 8.94 -10.82 -8.42
C SER A 202 8.19 -10.92 -9.74
N CYS A 203 7.07 -10.22 -9.90
CA CYS A 203 6.26 -10.20 -11.12
C CYS A 203 5.71 -8.81 -11.42
N THR A 204 5.27 -8.61 -12.66
CA THR A 204 4.63 -7.35 -13.10
C THR A 204 3.17 -7.60 -13.46
N ILE A 205 2.27 -7.00 -12.68
CA ILE A 205 0.83 -7.03 -12.91
C ILE A 205 0.35 -5.57 -12.89
N PRO A 206 0.12 -4.93 -14.05
CA PRO A 206 -0.30 -3.54 -14.12
C PRO A 206 -1.76 -3.37 -13.65
N LEU A 207 -2.21 -2.11 -13.56
CA LEU A 207 -3.64 -1.77 -13.51
C LEU A 207 -4.39 -2.33 -14.75
N PRO A 208 -5.73 -2.42 -14.72
CA PRO A 208 -6.49 -2.86 -15.89
C PRO A 208 -6.13 -2.09 -17.15
N LYS A 209 -6.06 -2.80 -18.28
CA LYS A 209 -5.62 -2.21 -19.55
C LYS A 209 -6.44 -0.97 -19.92
N TRP A 210 -7.76 -1.05 -19.79
CA TRP A 210 -8.65 0.07 -20.11
C TRP A 210 -8.48 1.27 -19.17
N ALA A 211 -8.00 1.08 -17.95
CA ALA A 211 -7.70 2.16 -17.02
C ALA A 211 -6.35 2.81 -17.36
N VAL A 212 -5.34 2.00 -17.68
CA VAL A 212 -4.05 2.47 -18.21
C VAL A 212 -4.26 3.31 -19.47
N ASP A 213 -5.10 2.86 -20.40
CA ASP A 213 -5.44 3.61 -21.62
C ASP A 213 -6.10 4.99 -21.31
N GLU A 214 -6.76 5.19 -20.16
CA GLU A 214 -7.27 6.50 -19.73
C GLU A 214 -6.16 7.37 -19.10
N VAL A 215 -5.24 6.77 -18.35
CA VAL A 215 -4.06 7.48 -17.82
C VAL A 215 -3.13 7.94 -18.96
N GLU A 216 -3.04 7.18 -20.05
CA GLU A 216 -2.27 7.60 -21.24
C GLU A 216 -2.90 8.83 -21.92
N LYS A 217 -4.22 8.97 -21.89
CA LYS A 217 -4.93 10.16 -22.43
C LYS A 217 -4.81 11.37 -21.52
N ASP A 218 -4.82 11.13 -20.21
CA ASP A 218 -4.66 12.16 -19.18
C ASP A 218 -3.68 11.70 -18.11
N SER A 219 -2.40 12.03 -18.29
CA SER A 219 -1.33 11.62 -17.38
C SER A 219 -1.42 12.24 -15.99
N ASP A 220 -2.27 13.24 -15.78
CA ASP A 220 -2.59 13.76 -14.44
C ASP A 220 -3.49 12.84 -13.61
N LEU A 221 -3.97 11.71 -14.17
CA LEU A 221 -4.56 10.62 -13.39
C LEU A 221 -3.51 9.87 -12.55
N ALA A 222 -2.23 10.01 -12.85
CA ALA A 222 -1.13 9.42 -12.09
C ALA A 222 -0.60 10.39 -11.02
N TYR A 223 -0.15 9.85 -9.89
CA TYR A 223 0.58 10.65 -8.89
C TYR A 223 1.83 11.26 -9.53
N THR A 224 2.16 12.49 -9.11
CA THR A 224 3.15 13.30 -9.80
C THR A 224 4.01 14.09 -8.83
N ASP A 225 5.31 14.04 -9.03
CA ASP A 225 6.27 14.79 -8.22
C ASP A 225 6.57 16.19 -8.79
N GLN A 226 7.36 16.97 -8.06
CA GLN A 226 7.67 18.36 -8.44
C GLN A 226 8.45 18.51 -9.77
N TRP A 227 9.07 17.43 -10.25
CA TRP A 227 9.81 17.41 -11.52
C TRP A 227 8.96 16.89 -12.68
N GLY A 228 7.67 16.61 -12.43
CA GLY A 228 6.74 16.11 -13.43
C GLY A 228 6.85 14.61 -13.73
N ARG A 229 7.61 13.85 -12.92
CA ARG A 229 7.65 12.38 -13.05
C ARG A 229 6.34 11.82 -12.55
N ARG A 230 5.83 10.81 -13.26
CA ARG A 230 4.53 10.18 -13.02
C ARG A 230 4.73 8.78 -12.45
N ASN A 231 3.99 8.43 -11.39
CA ASN A 231 3.92 7.07 -10.87
C ASN A 231 2.60 6.42 -11.31
N TYR A 232 2.70 5.32 -12.07
CA TYR A 232 1.57 4.63 -12.69
C TYR A 232 1.05 3.44 -11.86
N GLU A 233 1.54 3.24 -10.64
CA GLU A 233 1.15 2.10 -9.81
C GLU A 233 -0.28 2.22 -9.28
N TYR A 234 -0.81 3.44 -9.17
CA TYR A 234 -2.11 3.74 -8.58
C TYR A 234 -2.70 5.03 -9.18
N ILE A 235 -4.04 5.16 -9.20
CA ILE A 235 -4.74 6.36 -9.67
C ILE A 235 -4.68 7.44 -8.58
N SER A 236 -4.26 8.66 -8.91
CA SER A 236 -4.14 9.76 -7.94
C SER A 236 -5.46 10.01 -7.21
N LEU A 237 -5.41 10.14 -5.88
CA LEU A 237 -6.56 10.45 -5.03
C LEU A 237 -7.21 11.82 -5.35
N GLY A 238 -6.52 12.68 -6.11
CA GLY A 238 -7.09 13.92 -6.65
C GLY A 238 -8.28 13.65 -7.58
N CYS A 239 -8.41 12.42 -8.09
CA CYS A 239 -9.43 12.00 -9.04
C CYS A 239 -10.59 11.20 -8.42
N ASP A 240 -10.55 10.88 -7.12
CA ASP A 240 -11.49 9.94 -6.45
C ASP A 240 -12.98 10.13 -6.82
N THR A 241 -13.39 11.38 -6.97
CA THR A 241 -14.79 11.79 -7.18
C THR A 241 -15.09 12.24 -8.61
N LEU A 242 -14.12 12.15 -9.52
CA LEU A 242 -14.26 12.60 -10.90
C LEU A 242 -14.47 11.41 -11.85
N PRO A 243 -15.41 11.47 -12.81
CA PRO A 243 -15.75 10.36 -13.69
C PRO A 243 -14.74 10.15 -14.82
N VAL A 244 -13.46 9.97 -14.47
CA VAL A 244 -12.32 9.94 -15.40
C VAL A 244 -12.00 8.54 -15.93
N LEU A 245 -12.67 7.50 -15.44
CA LEU A 245 -12.44 6.11 -15.80
C LEU A 245 -13.61 5.57 -16.62
N LYS A 246 -13.64 5.89 -17.92
CA LYS A 246 -14.75 5.52 -18.85
C LYS A 246 -16.13 5.96 -18.35
N GLY A 247 -16.21 7.12 -17.71
CA GLY A 247 -17.45 7.67 -17.15
C GLY A 247 -17.76 7.25 -15.72
N ARG A 248 -16.92 6.42 -15.09
CA ARG A 248 -16.97 6.11 -13.64
C ARG A 248 -15.86 6.85 -12.89
N THR A 249 -16.08 7.08 -11.60
CA THR A 249 -15.01 7.57 -10.70
C THR A 249 -14.15 6.42 -10.19
N PRO A 250 -12.89 6.67 -9.77
CA PRO A 250 -12.06 5.64 -9.11
C PRO A 250 -12.79 4.95 -7.95
N ILE A 251 -13.44 5.71 -7.06
CA ILE A 251 -14.21 5.16 -5.94
C ILE A 251 -15.37 4.25 -6.42
N GLN A 252 -16.05 4.61 -7.52
CA GLN A 252 -17.08 3.74 -8.11
C GLN A 252 -16.48 2.44 -8.65
N CYS A 253 -15.34 2.50 -9.35
CA CYS A 253 -14.64 1.30 -9.82
C CYS A 253 -14.26 0.37 -8.66
N TYR A 254 -13.70 0.91 -7.57
CA TYR A 254 -13.34 0.13 -6.39
C TYR A 254 -14.57 -0.48 -5.71
N SER A 255 -15.65 0.29 -5.58
CA SER A 255 -16.93 -0.19 -5.02
C SER A 255 -17.55 -1.31 -5.86
N ASP A 256 -17.59 -1.15 -7.18
CA ASP A 256 -18.14 -2.15 -8.11
C ASP A 256 -17.32 -3.44 -8.09
N PHE A 257 -15.99 -3.33 -8.03
CA PHE A 257 -15.09 -4.47 -7.90
C PHE A 257 -15.35 -5.25 -6.61
N MET A 258 -15.40 -4.56 -5.46
CA MET A 258 -15.73 -5.20 -4.17
C MET A 258 -17.12 -5.81 -4.17
N ARG A 259 -18.10 -5.17 -4.84
CA ARG A 259 -19.47 -5.70 -4.96
C ARG A 259 -19.48 -7.00 -5.78
N SER A 260 -18.79 -7.01 -6.92
CA SER A 260 -18.62 -8.20 -7.76
C SER A 260 -17.91 -9.33 -7.01
N PHE A 261 -16.84 -9.02 -6.25
CA PHE A 261 -16.15 -10.00 -5.40
C PHE A 261 -17.10 -10.60 -4.36
N ARG A 262 -17.82 -9.74 -3.64
CA ARG A 262 -18.80 -10.15 -2.63
C ARG A 262 -19.86 -11.07 -3.23
N ASP A 263 -20.47 -10.67 -4.35
CA ASP A 263 -21.55 -11.42 -4.97
C ASP A 263 -21.05 -12.78 -5.49
N LYS A 264 -19.83 -12.82 -6.04
CA LYS A 264 -19.21 -14.07 -6.52
C LYS A 264 -18.91 -15.05 -5.38
N PHE A 265 -18.43 -14.54 -4.25
CA PHE A 265 -17.89 -15.35 -3.15
C PHE A 265 -18.75 -15.30 -1.88
N GLU A 266 -20.02 -14.91 -1.98
CA GLU A 266 -20.92 -14.74 -0.82
C GLU A 266 -20.94 -15.98 0.09
N HIS A 267 -20.94 -17.17 -0.52
CA HIS A 267 -20.93 -18.47 0.17
C HIS A 267 -19.63 -18.78 0.94
N LEU A 268 -18.58 -17.97 0.82
CA LEU A 268 -17.31 -18.09 1.52
C LEU A 268 -17.08 -16.96 2.53
N LEU A 269 -17.83 -15.86 2.46
CA LEU A 269 -17.67 -14.70 3.33
C LEU A 269 -18.09 -15.02 4.77
N GLY A 270 -17.26 -14.62 5.74
CA GLY A 270 -17.46 -14.89 7.17
C GLY A 270 -17.13 -16.33 7.57
N ASP A 271 -16.88 -17.21 6.60
CA ASP A 271 -16.32 -18.53 6.83
C ASP A 271 -14.88 -18.59 6.31
N THR A 272 -14.66 -19.04 5.07
CA THR A 272 -13.31 -19.20 4.51
C THR A 272 -12.64 -17.85 4.35
N ILE A 273 -13.35 -16.86 3.80
CA ILE A 273 -12.86 -15.48 3.71
C ILE A 273 -13.20 -14.80 5.02
N ALA A 274 -12.18 -14.55 5.84
CA ALA A 274 -12.32 -13.95 7.17
C ALA A 274 -12.14 -12.43 7.15
N GLU A 275 -11.39 -11.92 6.18
CA GLU A 275 -10.99 -10.52 6.12
C GLU A 275 -10.85 -10.03 4.68
N ILE A 276 -11.26 -8.78 4.45
CA ILE A 276 -11.00 -8.02 3.22
C ILE A 276 -10.08 -6.86 3.58
N GLN A 277 -8.83 -6.89 3.10
CA GLN A 277 -7.93 -5.75 3.17
C GLN A 277 -8.18 -4.86 1.95
N VAL A 278 -8.47 -3.59 2.16
CA VAL A 278 -8.79 -2.68 1.04
C VAL A 278 -7.56 -1.86 0.67
N GLY A 279 -7.05 -2.05 -0.55
CA GLY A 279 -5.88 -1.32 -1.04
C GLY A 279 -6.19 0.15 -1.32
N MET A 280 -5.36 1.07 -0.81
CA MET A 280 -5.61 2.53 -0.87
C MET A 280 -4.43 3.33 -1.43
N GLY A 281 -3.58 2.68 -2.22
CA GLY A 281 -2.38 3.31 -2.75
C GLY A 281 -1.35 2.30 -3.26
N PRO A 282 -0.10 2.75 -3.53
CA PRO A 282 1.00 1.89 -3.95
C PRO A 282 1.22 0.75 -2.93
N ALA A 283 1.51 -0.45 -3.42
CA ALA A 283 1.60 -1.68 -2.62
C ALA A 283 0.36 -1.99 -1.75
N GLY A 284 -0.79 -1.38 -2.05
CA GLY A 284 -2.03 -1.51 -1.28
C GLY A 284 -2.07 -0.67 0.00
N GLU A 285 -1.03 0.13 0.25
CA GLU A 285 -0.88 0.91 1.47
C GLU A 285 -1.58 2.26 1.36
N LEU A 286 -2.18 2.75 2.46
CA LEU A 286 -2.71 4.10 2.53
C LEU A 286 -1.57 5.11 2.63
N ARG A 287 -0.97 5.48 1.49
CA ARG A 287 0.09 6.48 1.39
C ARG A 287 0.24 7.03 -0.01
N TYR A 288 1.09 8.04 -0.15
CA TYR A 288 1.61 8.48 -1.44
C TYR A 288 2.81 7.61 -1.91
N PRO A 289 3.09 7.55 -3.23
CA PRO A 289 4.27 6.86 -3.78
C PRO A 289 5.55 7.71 -3.62
N SER A 290 5.91 8.07 -2.39
CA SER A 290 7.00 9.04 -2.11
C SER A 290 8.42 8.47 -2.19
N TYR A 291 8.58 7.15 -2.22
CA TYR A 291 9.86 6.44 -2.29
C TYR A 291 9.91 5.38 -3.41
N PRO A 292 9.67 5.74 -4.69
CA PRO A 292 9.68 4.79 -5.78
C PRO A 292 11.11 4.30 -6.08
N GLU A 293 11.37 3.00 -5.91
CA GLU A 293 12.70 2.43 -6.18
C GLU A 293 12.99 2.24 -7.67
N GLN A 294 11.94 2.21 -8.49
CA GLN A 294 12.07 1.97 -9.92
C GLN A 294 13.09 2.92 -10.58
N ASN A 295 13.99 2.33 -11.37
CA ASN A 295 15.08 3.02 -12.07
C ASN A 295 16.07 3.76 -11.14
N GLY A 296 16.10 3.43 -9.84
CA GLY A 296 16.98 4.07 -8.86
C GLY A 296 16.57 5.50 -8.52
N THR A 297 15.30 5.86 -8.77
CA THR A 297 14.74 7.19 -8.47
C THR A 297 14.93 7.54 -7.00
N TRP A 298 14.55 6.63 -6.13
CA TRP A 298 14.80 6.69 -4.70
C TRP A 298 15.64 5.50 -4.26
N LYS A 299 16.45 5.70 -3.22
CA LYS A 299 17.21 4.66 -2.53
C LYS A 299 17.12 4.91 -1.03
N PHE A 300 16.90 3.85 -0.27
CA PHE A 300 16.98 3.91 1.18
C PHE A 300 18.34 4.48 1.63
N PRO A 301 18.38 5.43 2.59
CA PRO A 301 17.29 5.96 3.40
C PRO A 301 16.82 7.37 2.98
N GLY A 302 16.72 7.71 1.71
CA GLY A 302 16.37 9.08 1.26
C GLY A 302 15.02 9.62 1.78
N ILE A 303 14.87 10.93 1.88
CA ILE A 303 13.63 11.60 2.35
C ILE A 303 12.38 11.37 1.48
N GLY A 304 12.55 10.94 0.24
CA GLY A 304 11.45 10.83 -0.71
C GLY A 304 11.03 12.18 -1.30
N ALA A 305 9.85 12.25 -1.92
CA ALA A 305 9.30 13.50 -2.46
C ALA A 305 7.77 13.56 -2.33
N PHE A 306 7.23 14.78 -2.18
CA PHE A 306 5.78 15.02 -2.25
C PHE A 306 5.22 14.69 -3.64
N GLN A 307 4.07 14.02 -3.69
CA GLN A 307 3.48 13.43 -4.90
C GLN A 307 2.19 14.12 -5.36
N CYS A 308 2.05 15.41 -5.09
CA CYS A 308 0.81 16.18 -5.26
C CYS A 308 0.80 17.18 -6.44
N TYR A 309 1.65 16.97 -7.45
CA TYR A 309 1.83 17.93 -8.55
C TYR A 309 0.99 17.63 -9.79
N ASP A 310 0.09 16.65 -9.72
CA ASP A 310 -0.91 16.45 -10.75
C ASP A 310 -1.92 17.61 -10.74
N LYS A 311 -2.53 17.91 -11.89
CA LYS A 311 -3.42 19.07 -12.01
C LYS A 311 -4.63 19.02 -11.08
N TYR A 312 -5.07 17.84 -10.64
CA TYR A 312 -6.25 17.68 -9.79
C TYR A 312 -5.92 18.02 -8.34
N MET A 313 -4.81 17.50 -7.82
CA MET A 313 -4.30 17.86 -6.50
C MET A 313 -3.88 19.33 -6.43
N LEU A 314 -3.23 19.88 -7.46
CA LEU A 314 -2.88 21.30 -7.50
C LEU A 314 -4.13 22.22 -7.46
N ARG A 315 -5.24 21.82 -8.08
CA ARG A 315 -6.51 22.55 -7.97
C ARG A 315 -7.09 22.50 -6.55
N SER A 316 -7.00 21.35 -5.89
CA SER A 316 -7.40 21.19 -4.48
C SER A 316 -6.54 22.08 -3.56
N LEU A 317 -5.22 22.06 -3.72
CA LEU A 317 -4.29 22.89 -2.96
C LEU A 317 -4.60 24.38 -3.13
N LYS A 318 -4.85 24.81 -4.37
CA LYS A 318 -5.22 26.18 -4.69
C LYS A 318 -6.49 26.62 -3.95
N ALA A 319 -7.54 25.80 -4.00
CA ALA A 319 -8.79 26.09 -3.29
C ALA A 319 -8.60 26.14 -1.77
N ALA A 320 -7.80 25.21 -1.20
CA ALA A 320 -7.49 25.20 0.22
C ALA A 320 -6.72 26.48 0.66
N ALA A 321 -5.78 26.95 -0.16
CA ALA A 321 -5.01 28.15 0.12
C ALA A 321 -5.86 29.43 0.04
N GLU A 322 -6.79 29.50 -0.93
CA GLU A 322 -7.77 30.57 -1.04
C GLU A 322 -8.69 30.61 0.19
N ALA A 323 -9.19 29.45 0.63
CA ALA A 323 -10.02 29.32 1.84
C ALA A 323 -9.27 29.69 3.13
N TYR A 324 -7.96 29.40 3.19
CA TYR A 324 -7.10 29.78 4.32
C TYR A 324 -6.76 31.29 4.32
N GLY A 325 -7.08 32.03 3.26
CA GLY A 325 -6.76 33.45 3.14
C GLY A 325 -5.31 33.75 2.74
N LYS A 326 -4.62 32.76 2.15
CA LYS A 326 -3.25 32.85 1.62
C LYS A 326 -3.17 32.28 0.20
N PRO A 327 -3.83 32.88 -0.81
CA PRO A 327 -3.90 32.33 -2.17
C PRO A 327 -2.53 32.02 -2.80
N GLU A 328 -1.49 32.76 -2.41
CA GLU A 328 -0.11 32.57 -2.86
C GLU A 328 0.47 31.20 -2.47
N TRP A 329 0.00 30.59 -1.38
CA TRP A 329 0.41 29.24 -0.95
C TRP A 329 -0.16 28.14 -1.83
N GLY A 330 -1.18 28.46 -2.62
CA GLY A 330 -1.88 27.53 -3.49
C GLY A 330 -1.29 27.38 -4.89
N GLN A 331 -0.21 28.11 -5.20
CA GLN A 331 0.34 28.15 -6.56
C GLN A 331 1.03 26.83 -6.95
N THR A 332 1.68 26.15 -6.00
CA THR A 332 2.43 24.91 -6.18
C THR A 332 2.76 24.32 -4.81
N GLY A 333 3.13 23.03 -4.73
CA GLY A 333 3.67 22.44 -3.50
C GLY A 333 5.08 22.96 -3.15
N PRO A 334 5.63 22.63 -1.97
CA PRO A 334 6.96 23.05 -1.54
C PRO A 334 8.04 22.72 -2.57
N ARG A 335 8.89 23.68 -2.92
CA ARG A 335 10.01 23.50 -3.88
C ARG A 335 11.37 23.41 -3.19
N ASP A 336 11.39 23.65 -1.89
CA ASP A 336 12.55 23.71 -1.02
C ASP A 336 12.69 22.42 -0.17
N ALA A 337 11.91 21.40 -0.52
CA ALA A 337 11.89 20.06 0.08
C ALA A 337 13.00 19.13 -0.41
N GLY A 338 13.88 19.58 -1.32
CA GLY A 338 14.98 18.77 -1.84
C GLY A 338 14.55 17.69 -2.82
N GLU A 339 15.45 16.72 -3.03
CA GLU A 339 15.28 15.56 -3.91
C GLU A 339 15.08 14.24 -3.13
N TYR A 340 14.63 13.19 -3.82
CA TYR A 340 14.34 11.87 -3.24
C TYR A 340 15.42 11.33 -2.27
N ASN A 341 16.70 11.52 -2.62
CA ASN A 341 17.84 10.92 -1.90
C ASN A 341 18.56 11.90 -0.97
N ASN A 342 18.04 13.12 -0.80
CA ASN A 342 18.60 14.04 0.18
C ASN A 342 18.33 13.54 1.60
N TRP A 343 19.10 14.07 2.54
CA TRP A 343 18.86 13.93 3.96
C TRP A 343 18.04 15.12 4.46
N PRO A 344 17.31 15.01 5.58
CA PRO A 344 16.50 16.12 6.09
C PRO A 344 17.30 17.42 6.25
N GLU A 345 18.51 17.34 6.79
CA GLU A 345 19.40 18.49 7.03
C GLU A 345 19.95 19.14 5.75
N ASP A 346 19.89 18.46 4.60
CA ASP A 346 20.31 19.02 3.30
C ASP A 346 19.26 19.96 2.69
N THR A 347 18.06 20.02 3.28
CA THR A 347 16.90 20.71 2.69
C THR A 347 16.48 21.90 3.54
N ASN A 348 15.97 22.96 2.92
CA ASN A 348 15.42 24.08 3.68
C ASN A 348 14.09 23.72 4.34
N PHE A 349 13.29 22.87 3.69
CA PHE A 349 11.99 22.50 4.21
C PHE A 349 12.08 21.54 5.41
N PHE A 350 12.96 20.53 5.42
CA PHE A 350 12.96 19.48 6.45
C PHE A 350 14.05 19.60 7.52
N ARG A 351 15.03 20.49 7.36
CA ARG A 351 16.12 20.64 8.33
C ARG A 351 15.60 21.00 9.71
N LYS A 352 16.38 20.64 10.73
CA LYS A 352 16.03 20.84 12.13
C LYS A 352 15.87 22.32 12.51
N GLU A 353 16.74 23.18 11.99
CA GLU A 353 16.80 24.61 12.30
C GLU A 353 16.37 25.41 11.06
N GLY A 354 15.18 25.99 11.09
CA GLY A 354 14.61 26.75 9.98
C GLY A 354 13.10 26.94 10.12
N ASP A 355 12.51 27.60 9.14
CA ASP A 355 11.07 27.89 9.06
C ASP A 355 10.43 27.13 7.89
N GLY A 356 10.74 25.84 7.76
CA GLY A 356 10.21 24.96 6.71
C GLY A 356 8.93 24.25 7.16
N TRP A 357 9.08 22.96 7.49
CA TRP A 357 8.01 22.05 7.94
C TRP A 357 7.24 22.53 9.17
N ASN A 358 7.87 23.33 10.03
CA ASN A 358 7.33 23.88 11.28
C ASN A 358 6.95 25.37 11.18
N SER A 359 6.89 25.94 9.96
CA SER A 359 6.34 27.27 9.75
C SER A 359 4.83 27.24 9.56
N GLN A 360 4.19 28.42 9.53
CA GLN A 360 2.77 28.54 9.22
C GLN A 360 2.42 27.94 7.84
N TYR A 361 3.30 28.12 6.84
CA TYR A 361 3.11 27.51 5.52
C TYR A 361 3.30 25.99 5.57
N GLY A 362 4.33 25.51 6.27
CA GLY A 362 4.58 24.08 6.46
C GLY A 362 3.41 23.38 7.13
N GLU A 363 2.87 23.94 8.21
CA GLU A 363 1.69 23.45 8.90
C GLU A 363 0.46 23.42 7.99
N PHE A 364 0.21 24.49 7.22
CA PHE A 364 -0.86 24.53 6.23
C PHE A 364 -0.73 23.41 5.18
N PHE A 365 0.43 23.32 4.54
CA PHE A 365 0.65 22.38 3.45
C PHE A 365 0.59 20.92 3.93
N LEU A 366 1.26 20.60 5.04
CA LEU A 366 1.29 19.25 5.60
C LEU A 366 -0.08 18.83 6.14
N SER A 367 -0.84 19.77 6.72
CA SER A 367 -2.24 19.51 7.11
C SER A 367 -3.09 19.20 5.89
N TRP A 368 -3.01 19.97 4.81
CA TRP A 368 -3.73 19.70 3.57
C TRP A 368 -3.34 18.35 2.96
N TYR A 369 -2.03 18.08 2.82
CA TYR A 369 -1.53 16.87 2.17
C TYR A 369 -1.91 15.60 2.93
N SER A 370 -1.78 15.61 4.26
CA SER A 370 -2.21 14.47 5.10
C SER A 370 -3.73 14.34 5.18
N GLN A 371 -4.49 15.44 5.19
CA GLN A 371 -5.95 15.40 5.18
C GLN A 371 -6.50 14.83 3.87
N MET A 372 -5.90 15.16 2.72
CA MET A 372 -6.26 14.57 1.43
C MET A 372 -6.16 13.04 1.45
N LEU A 373 -5.14 12.48 2.11
CA LEU A 373 -4.96 11.04 2.29
C LEU A 373 -6.00 10.44 3.25
N LEU A 374 -6.33 11.13 4.35
CA LEU A 374 -7.40 10.71 5.27
C LEU A 374 -8.77 10.68 4.59
N ASP A 375 -9.09 11.70 3.78
CA ASP A 375 -10.35 11.80 3.04
C ASP A 375 -10.46 10.69 1.98
N HIS A 376 -9.34 10.35 1.33
CA HIS A 376 -9.26 9.20 0.42
C HIS A 376 -9.62 7.88 1.13
N GLY A 377 -8.97 7.61 2.28
CA GLY A 377 -9.27 6.44 3.11
C GLY A 377 -10.73 6.41 3.58
N GLU A 378 -11.27 7.54 4.04
CA GLU A 378 -12.66 7.68 4.48
C GLU A 378 -13.65 7.32 3.36
N ARG A 379 -13.46 7.85 2.14
CA ARG A 379 -14.34 7.58 0.98
C ARG A 379 -14.35 6.11 0.58
N ILE A 380 -13.17 5.47 0.57
CA ILE A 380 -13.03 4.07 0.22
C ILE A 380 -13.66 3.19 1.31
N LEU A 381 -13.40 3.46 2.59
CA LEU A 381 -13.98 2.70 3.69
C LEU A 381 -15.49 2.83 3.77
N GLN A 382 -16.03 4.03 3.56
CA GLN A 382 -17.47 4.22 3.48
C GLN A 382 -18.10 3.33 2.39
N SER A 383 -17.43 3.23 1.23
CA SER A 383 -17.85 2.36 0.12
C SER A 383 -17.70 0.87 0.46
N ALA A 384 -16.57 0.47 1.04
CA ALA A 384 -16.29 -0.91 1.46
C ALA A 384 -17.28 -1.39 2.53
N LYS A 385 -17.53 -0.56 3.55
CA LYS A 385 -18.51 -0.81 4.60
C LYS A 385 -19.90 -1.04 4.00
N SER A 386 -20.36 -0.16 3.12
CA SER A 386 -21.65 -0.33 2.44
C SER A 386 -21.75 -1.63 1.62
N VAL A 387 -20.65 -2.08 1.00
CA VAL A 387 -20.63 -3.32 0.23
C VAL A 387 -20.63 -4.55 1.13
N LEU A 388 -19.82 -4.55 2.20
CA LEU A 388 -19.50 -5.73 3.02
C LEU A 388 -20.32 -5.83 4.31
N GLU A 389 -21.20 -4.87 4.58
CA GLU A 389 -22.04 -4.86 5.79
C GLU A 389 -22.81 -6.17 5.96
N ASN A 390 -22.86 -6.68 7.18
CA ASN A 390 -23.56 -7.92 7.54
C ASN A 390 -23.08 -9.19 6.82
N LYS A 391 -21.86 -9.20 6.26
CA LYS A 391 -21.27 -10.39 5.60
C LYS A 391 -20.33 -11.20 6.49
N GLY A 392 -20.20 -10.85 7.78
CA GLY A 392 -19.36 -11.59 8.74
C GLY A 392 -17.85 -11.50 8.48
N VAL A 393 -17.41 -10.64 7.56
CA VAL A 393 -15.99 -10.40 7.26
C VAL A 393 -15.49 -9.15 7.96
N LYS A 394 -14.22 -9.17 8.36
CA LYS A 394 -13.54 -7.97 8.86
C LYS A 394 -12.99 -7.16 7.69
N THR A 395 -12.88 -5.85 7.87
CA THR A 395 -12.20 -4.97 6.92
C THR A 395 -10.89 -4.49 7.52
N SER A 396 -9.81 -4.45 6.75
CA SER A 396 -8.53 -3.91 7.19
C SER A 396 -7.92 -2.94 6.18
N VAL A 397 -7.02 -2.09 6.65
CA VAL A 397 -6.25 -1.15 5.84
C VAL A 397 -4.80 -1.30 6.21
N LYS A 398 -3.92 -1.31 5.20
CA LYS A 398 -2.48 -1.42 5.38
C LYS A 398 -1.84 -0.04 5.50
N ILE A 399 -1.04 0.17 6.53
CA ILE A 399 -0.27 1.38 6.79
C ILE A 399 1.21 1.02 6.77
N ALA A 400 1.99 1.75 5.98
CA ALA A 400 3.42 1.53 5.81
C ALA A 400 4.23 1.92 7.06
N GLY A 401 5.19 1.09 7.45
CA GLY A 401 6.19 1.39 8.48
C GLY A 401 7.37 2.20 7.93
N ILE A 402 7.28 3.52 8.01
CA ILE A 402 8.30 4.43 7.50
C ILE A 402 9.26 4.80 8.64
N HIS A 403 10.27 3.96 8.84
CA HIS A 403 11.10 4.00 10.04
C HIS A 403 12.38 4.83 9.92
N TRP A 404 12.83 5.15 8.70
CA TRP A 404 14.05 5.94 8.49
C TRP A 404 13.82 7.42 8.74
N HIS A 405 14.84 8.11 9.23
CA HIS A 405 14.76 9.49 9.71
C HIS A 405 13.68 9.77 10.78
N TYR A 406 13.06 8.74 11.37
CA TYR A 406 12.12 8.89 12.48
C TYR A 406 12.76 9.59 13.69
N GLY A 407 14.07 9.41 13.91
CA GLY A 407 14.81 10.10 14.96
C GLY A 407 15.06 11.59 14.71
N THR A 408 14.73 12.12 13.52
CA THR A 408 14.85 13.56 13.21
C THR A 408 13.66 14.35 13.73
N ARG A 409 13.72 15.69 13.75
CA ARG A 409 12.57 16.49 14.21
C ARG A 409 11.41 16.53 13.23
N SER A 410 11.72 16.52 11.94
CA SER A 410 10.76 16.66 10.85
C SER A 410 10.13 15.35 10.43
N HIS A 411 10.78 14.21 10.67
CA HIS A 411 10.29 12.89 10.23
C HIS A 411 10.03 12.89 8.70
N ALA A 412 10.93 13.50 7.93
CA ALA A 412 10.69 13.86 6.52
C ALA A 412 10.09 12.74 5.63
N PRO A 413 10.52 11.47 5.71
CA PRO A 413 9.91 10.39 4.93
C PRO A 413 8.44 10.11 5.27
N GLU A 414 8.06 10.22 6.55
CA GLU A 414 6.66 10.10 6.98
C GLU A 414 5.83 11.23 6.36
N LEU A 415 6.37 12.46 6.39
CA LEU A 415 5.71 13.64 5.80
C LEU A 415 5.50 13.49 4.29
N THR A 416 6.51 13.06 3.54
CA THR A 416 6.40 12.90 2.08
C THR A 416 5.44 11.78 1.69
N ALA A 417 5.33 10.74 2.51
CA ALA A 417 4.36 9.65 2.34
C ALA A 417 2.93 10.02 2.75
N GLY A 418 2.72 11.17 3.39
CA GLY A 418 1.41 11.69 3.78
C GLY A 418 1.06 11.49 5.25
N TYR A 419 1.93 10.86 6.04
CA TYR A 419 1.78 10.77 7.48
C TYR A 419 2.35 12.03 8.11
N TYR A 420 1.48 12.94 8.54
CA TYR A 420 1.93 14.17 9.21
C TYR A 420 2.34 13.89 10.67
N ASN A 421 3.30 13.00 10.84
CA ASN A 421 3.96 12.66 12.09
C ASN A 421 5.18 13.57 12.26
N THR A 422 5.35 14.16 13.43
CA THR A 422 6.55 14.94 13.78
C THR A 422 6.83 14.76 15.25
N ARG A 423 7.94 15.32 15.75
CA ARG A 423 8.21 15.36 17.18
C ARG A 423 7.14 16.04 18.06
N PHE A 424 6.20 16.78 17.46
CA PHE A 424 5.16 17.55 18.16
C PHE A 424 3.73 17.08 17.86
N ARG A 425 3.56 16.16 16.90
CA ARG A 425 2.25 15.77 16.38
C ARG A 425 2.24 14.28 16.07
N ASP A 426 1.26 13.57 16.62
CA ASP A 426 1.01 12.19 16.25
C ASP A 426 0.31 12.12 14.88
N GLY A 427 1.00 11.58 13.89
CA GLY A 427 0.46 11.39 12.54
C GLY A 427 -0.41 10.16 12.37
N TYR A 428 -0.31 9.17 13.26
CA TYR A 428 -0.98 7.87 13.16
C TYR A 428 -2.31 7.85 13.90
N LEU A 429 -2.48 8.64 14.96
CA LEU A 429 -3.73 8.74 15.72
C LEU A 429 -4.93 9.15 14.85
N PRO A 430 -4.84 10.17 13.96
CA PRO A 430 -5.96 10.50 13.05
C PRO A 430 -6.32 9.36 12.09
N ILE A 431 -5.33 8.59 11.63
CA ILE A 431 -5.55 7.39 10.79
C ILE A 431 -6.30 6.34 11.61
N ALA A 432 -5.82 6.05 12.82
CA ALA A 432 -6.44 5.07 13.71
C ALA A 432 -7.89 5.45 14.08
N GLN A 433 -8.16 6.74 14.33
CA GLN A 433 -9.51 7.25 14.57
C GLN A 433 -10.42 7.10 13.34
N MET A 434 -9.89 7.35 12.14
CA MET A 434 -10.62 7.15 10.88
C MET A 434 -10.98 5.68 10.68
N LEU A 435 -10.04 4.75 10.90
CA LEU A 435 -10.32 3.31 10.82
C LEU A 435 -11.34 2.85 11.88
N ALA A 436 -11.26 3.39 13.12
CA ALA A 436 -12.18 3.05 14.20
C ALA A 436 -13.64 3.39 13.85
N ARG A 437 -13.90 4.53 13.19
CA ARG A 437 -15.26 4.91 12.74
C ARG A 437 -15.89 3.89 11.79
N HIS A 438 -15.06 3.18 11.03
CA HIS A 438 -15.49 2.17 10.06
C HIS A 438 -15.42 0.74 10.61
N GLY A 439 -14.97 0.55 11.86
CA GLY A 439 -14.76 -0.79 12.41
C GLY A 439 -13.67 -1.59 11.68
N ALA A 440 -12.74 -0.89 11.02
CA ALA A 440 -11.65 -1.49 10.29
C ALA A 440 -10.50 -1.88 11.23
N ILE A 441 -9.61 -2.75 10.76
CA ILE A 441 -8.36 -3.13 11.44
C ILE A 441 -7.23 -2.28 10.89
N PHE A 442 -6.40 -1.76 11.78
CA PHE A 442 -5.14 -1.12 11.46
C PHE A 442 -4.09 -2.21 11.23
N ASN A 443 -3.65 -2.43 9.99
CA ASN A 443 -2.62 -3.41 9.68
C ASN A 443 -1.28 -2.71 9.40
N PHE A 444 -0.25 -3.01 10.18
CA PHE A 444 1.01 -2.25 10.18
C PHE A 444 2.22 -3.13 9.84
N THR A 445 3.16 -2.59 9.07
CA THR A 445 4.40 -3.30 8.67
C THR A 445 5.58 -2.98 9.59
N CYS A 446 6.76 -3.56 9.32
CA CYS A 446 8.02 -3.39 10.07
C CYS A 446 8.03 -3.97 11.49
N ILE A 447 7.12 -4.89 11.79
CA ILE A 447 6.97 -5.49 13.12
C ILE A 447 8.21 -6.31 13.54
N GLU A 448 8.98 -6.81 12.59
CA GLU A 448 10.15 -7.65 12.81
C GLU A 448 11.46 -6.87 13.03
N MET A 449 11.48 -5.58 12.70
CA MET A 449 12.70 -4.79 12.65
C MET A 449 13.17 -4.33 14.03
N ARG A 450 14.49 -4.28 14.21
CA ARG A 450 15.14 -3.70 15.41
C ARG A 450 16.00 -2.49 15.07
N ASP A 451 16.09 -1.53 15.99
CA ASP A 451 16.81 -0.27 15.78
C ASP A 451 18.30 -0.50 15.46
N HIS A 452 18.93 -1.49 16.10
CA HIS A 452 20.36 -1.79 15.91
C HIS A 452 20.69 -2.51 14.59
N GLU A 453 19.69 -3.04 13.89
CA GLU A 453 19.86 -3.64 12.56
C GLU A 453 19.88 -2.57 11.45
N GLN A 454 19.58 -1.31 11.79
CA GLN A 454 19.45 -0.21 10.85
C GLN A 454 20.71 0.66 10.78
N PRO A 455 20.95 1.36 9.65
CA PRO A 455 22.00 2.36 9.56
C PRO A 455 21.81 3.46 10.59
N GLN A 456 22.82 3.67 11.43
CA GLN A 456 22.73 4.58 12.58
C GLN A 456 22.68 6.05 12.18
N ASP A 457 23.34 6.39 11.07
CA ASP A 457 23.34 7.70 10.46
C ASP A 457 21.94 8.08 9.96
N ALA A 458 21.17 7.13 9.43
CA ALA A 458 19.79 7.34 8.99
C ALA A 458 18.80 7.64 10.13
N LEU A 459 19.22 7.50 11.40
CA LEU A 459 18.36 7.69 12.59
C LEU A 459 17.06 6.89 12.50
N CYS A 460 17.15 5.67 11.98
CA CYS A 460 16.03 4.74 11.94
C CYS A 460 15.56 4.38 13.34
N ALA A 461 14.24 4.28 13.55
CA ALA A 461 13.69 3.84 14.82
C ALA A 461 12.41 3.00 14.68
N PRO A 462 12.47 1.84 13.99
CA PRO A 462 11.31 0.96 13.82
C PRO A 462 10.66 0.55 15.15
N GLU A 463 11.43 0.32 16.22
CA GLU A 463 10.87 -0.11 17.51
C GLU A 463 10.03 1.00 18.15
N LYS A 464 10.51 2.25 18.07
CA LYS A 464 9.77 3.43 18.56
C LYS A 464 8.52 3.71 17.72
N LEU A 465 8.63 3.53 16.40
CA LEU A 465 7.51 3.67 15.48
C LEU A 465 6.40 2.65 15.78
N VAL A 466 6.74 1.37 15.91
CA VAL A 466 5.78 0.31 16.29
C VAL A 466 5.12 0.63 17.63
N LYS A 467 5.90 1.12 18.61
CA LYS A 467 5.36 1.57 19.90
C LYS A 467 4.38 2.73 19.74
N GLN A 468 4.68 3.74 18.93
CA GLN A 468 3.77 4.86 18.67
C GLN A 468 2.45 4.38 18.07
N VAL A 469 2.51 3.52 17.05
CA VAL A 469 1.31 2.96 16.41
C VAL A 469 0.49 2.13 17.40
N ALA A 470 1.14 1.32 18.25
CA ALA A 470 0.45 0.58 19.30
C ALA A 470 -0.30 1.51 20.27
N LEU A 471 0.30 2.65 20.64
CA LEU A 471 -0.34 3.65 21.50
C LEU A 471 -1.51 4.36 20.81
N ALA A 472 -1.32 4.80 19.56
CA ALA A 472 -2.34 5.47 18.77
C ALA A 472 -3.57 4.57 18.52
N THR A 473 -3.33 3.30 18.18
CA THR A 473 -4.40 2.31 17.99
C THR A 473 -5.12 1.98 19.29
N ARG A 474 -4.36 1.92 20.40
CA ARG A 474 -4.92 1.77 21.74
C ARG A 474 -5.87 2.91 22.10
N GLU A 475 -5.45 4.15 21.87
CA GLU A 475 -6.23 5.35 22.16
C GLU A 475 -7.49 5.43 21.30
N ALA A 476 -7.37 5.16 19.99
CA ALA A 476 -8.49 5.14 19.06
C ALA A 476 -9.42 3.92 19.22
N LYS A 477 -9.02 2.92 20.03
CA LYS A 477 -9.72 1.63 20.22
C LYS A 477 -9.91 0.86 18.91
N VAL A 478 -8.94 0.93 18.01
CA VAL A 478 -8.92 0.15 16.76
C VAL A 478 -8.05 -1.10 16.93
N PRO A 479 -8.46 -2.27 16.42
CA PRO A 479 -7.61 -3.46 16.43
C PRO A 479 -6.34 -3.25 15.61
N LEU A 480 -5.21 -3.76 16.10
CA LEU A 480 -3.92 -3.74 15.41
C LEU A 480 -3.57 -5.15 14.93
N ALA A 481 -3.25 -5.27 13.64
CA ALA A 481 -2.60 -6.43 13.03
C ALA A 481 -1.20 -6.05 12.54
N GLY A 482 -0.34 -7.04 12.36
CA GLY A 482 1.06 -6.84 12.00
C GLY A 482 1.51 -7.64 10.79
N GLU A 483 2.49 -7.11 10.05
CA GLU A 483 3.25 -7.82 9.01
C GLU A 483 4.75 -7.55 9.17
N ASN A 484 5.59 -8.52 8.81
CA ASN A 484 7.00 -8.22 8.60
C ASN A 484 7.20 -7.51 7.26
N ALA A 485 8.09 -6.52 7.22
CA ALA A 485 8.37 -5.75 6.00
C ALA A 485 9.32 -6.50 5.05
N LEU A 486 10.32 -7.20 5.61
CA LEU A 486 11.34 -7.94 4.86
C LEU A 486 11.27 -9.45 5.13
N PRO A 487 11.64 -10.31 4.18
CA PRO A 487 11.71 -11.75 4.40
C PRO A 487 12.80 -12.07 5.45
N ARG A 488 12.39 -12.63 6.58
CA ARG A 488 13.26 -12.93 7.73
C ARG A 488 12.93 -14.30 8.29
N TYR A 489 13.92 -15.18 8.40
CA TYR A 489 13.74 -16.57 8.84
C TYR A 489 14.43 -16.89 10.16
N ASP A 490 15.11 -15.90 10.74
CA ASP A 490 15.93 -16.01 11.95
C ASP A 490 15.14 -15.75 13.25
N ASP A 491 15.64 -16.34 14.34
CA ASP A 491 15.03 -16.21 15.66
C ASP A 491 14.96 -14.77 16.19
N TYR A 492 15.86 -13.87 15.78
CA TYR A 492 15.83 -12.47 16.24
C TYR A 492 14.56 -11.76 15.75
N ALA A 493 14.25 -11.89 14.45
CA ALA A 493 13.02 -11.37 13.87
C ALA A 493 11.78 -12.00 14.52
N HIS A 494 11.75 -13.33 14.68
CA HIS A 494 10.63 -14.02 15.31
C HIS A 494 10.39 -13.58 16.76
N GLN A 495 11.46 -13.39 17.55
CA GLN A 495 11.35 -12.87 18.92
C GLN A 495 10.84 -11.44 18.95
N GLN A 496 11.29 -10.58 18.01
CA GLN A 496 10.79 -9.21 17.91
C GLN A 496 9.29 -9.20 17.62
N ILE A 497 8.84 -10.03 16.67
CA ILE A 497 7.42 -10.16 16.32
C ILE A 497 6.62 -10.64 17.54
N LEU A 498 7.09 -11.67 18.26
CA LEU A 498 6.42 -12.17 19.46
C LEU A 498 6.27 -11.08 20.53
N GLN A 499 7.32 -10.29 20.75
CA GLN A 499 7.28 -9.18 21.71
C GLN A 499 6.28 -8.10 21.28
N ALA A 500 6.36 -7.65 20.02
CA ALA A 500 5.45 -6.64 19.47
C ALA A 500 3.99 -7.11 19.47
N ALA A 501 3.75 -8.37 19.12
CA ALA A 501 2.41 -8.97 19.07
C ALA A 501 1.70 -9.00 20.43
N SER A 502 2.46 -9.02 21.53
CA SER A 502 1.91 -8.96 22.89
C SER A 502 1.32 -7.60 23.27
N LEU A 503 1.61 -6.54 22.50
CA LEU A 503 1.23 -5.14 22.76
C LEU A 503 1.53 -4.67 24.21
N ASN A 504 2.52 -5.26 24.87
CA ASN A 504 2.93 -4.86 26.20
C ASN A 504 3.78 -3.58 26.12
N VAL A 505 3.12 -2.43 26.23
CA VAL A 505 3.76 -1.13 26.19
C VAL A 505 3.90 -0.58 27.61
N ASP A 506 5.15 -0.31 28.02
CA ASP A 506 5.51 0.33 29.31
C ASP A 506 5.10 -0.44 30.57
N GLY A 507 4.96 -1.77 30.48
CA GLY A 507 4.65 -2.62 31.63
C GLY A 507 3.20 -2.52 32.12
N ASP A 508 2.37 -1.74 31.43
CA ASP A 508 0.93 -1.75 31.59
C ASP A 508 0.41 -3.02 30.93
N ALA A 509 0.06 -4.01 31.75
CA ALA A 509 -0.46 -5.30 31.31
C ALA A 509 -1.88 -5.14 30.77
N ASP A 510 -2.01 -4.45 29.64
CA ASP A 510 -3.21 -4.46 28.84
C ASP A 510 -3.44 -5.90 28.37
N GLU A 511 -4.67 -6.41 28.53
CA GLU A 511 -5.04 -7.74 28.02
C GLU A 511 -5.04 -7.79 26.49
N ARG A 512 -4.85 -6.65 25.80
CA ARG A 512 -4.76 -6.59 24.34
C ARG A 512 -3.50 -7.28 23.80
N GLU A 513 -3.70 -7.98 22.69
CA GLU A 513 -2.68 -8.53 21.80
C GLU A 513 -3.04 -8.09 20.37
N MET A 514 -2.11 -8.20 19.43
CA MET A 514 -2.43 -8.03 18.01
C MET A 514 -3.54 -9.01 17.61
N CYS A 515 -4.47 -8.60 16.76
CA CYS A 515 -5.58 -9.47 16.36
C CYS A 515 -5.16 -10.53 15.32
N ALA A 516 -4.07 -10.30 14.60
CA ALA A 516 -3.45 -11.23 13.67
C ALA A 516 -2.01 -10.78 13.35
N PHE A 517 -1.19 -11.72 12.88
CA PHE A 517 0.09 -11.43 12.23
C PHE A 517 0.17 -12.14 10.88
N THR A 518 0.57 -11.43 9.83
CA THR A 518 0.71 -11.99 8.48
C THR A 518 2.18 -12.01 8.06
N TYR A 519 2.69 -13.22 7.85
CA TYR A 519 4.09 -13.48 7.53
C TYR A 519 4.37 -13.31 6.02
N LEU A 520 5.32 -12.44 5.70
CA LEU A 520 5.79 -12.13 4.34
C LEU A 520 7.07 -12.91 4.03
N ARG A 521 7.11 -13.83 3.06
CA ARG A 521 6.03 -14.37 2.20
C ARG A 521 6.27 -15.87 2.03
N MET A 522 5.25 -16.62 1.63
CA MET A 522 5.42 -17.98 1.13
C MET A 522 6.27 -17.98 -0.14
N ASN A 523 7.45 -18.59 -0.05
CA ASN A 523 8.41 -18.75 -1.14
C ASN A 523 9.23 -20.04 -0.93
N PRO A 524 10.11 -20.45 -1.87
CA PRO A 524 10.94 -21.64 -1.70
C PRO A 524 11.81 -21.61 -0.43
N ASP A 525 12.33 -20.43 -0.08
CA ASP A 525 13.23 -20.27 1.06
C ASP A 525 12.56 -20.56 2.41
N LEU A 526 11.27 -20.22 2.56
CA LEU A 526 10.48 -20.57 3.73
C LEU A 526 10.43 -22.09 3.97
N PHE A 527 10.40 -22.88 2.89
CA PHE A 527 10.32 -24.34 2.95
C PHE A 527 11.68 -25.04 3.03
N GLN A 528 12.79 -24.31 3.09
CA GLN A 528 14.08 -24.91 3.42
C GLN A 528 14.04 -25.53 4.84
N PRO A 529 14.69 -26.68 5.09
CA PRO A 529 14.50 -27.43 6.34
C PRO A 529 14.68 -26.62 7.63
N ASP A 530 15.73 -25.80 7.70
CA ASP A 530 16.03 -24.99 8.90
C ASP A 530 15.07 -23.82 9.07
N ASN A 531 14.71 -23.15 7.98
CA ASN A 531 13.75 -22.04 7.98
C ASN A 531 12.35 -22.53 8.35
N TRP A 532 11.93 -23.68 7.78
CA TRP A 532 10.65 -24.30 8.09
C TRP A 532 10.56 -24.71 9.55
N ARG A 533 11.64 -25.27 10.13
CA ARG A 533 11.69 -25.61 11.55
C ARG A 533 11.51 -24.37 12.44
N GLN A 534 12.23 -23.29 12.14
CA GLN A 534 12.10 -22.03 12.88
C GLN A 534 10.69 -21.43 12.73
N PHE A 535 10.13 -21.44 11.52
CA PHE A 535 8.79 -20.95 11.23
C PHE A 535 7.71 -21.75 11.99
N VAL A 536 7.76 -23.08 12.01
CA VAL A 536 6.83 -23.92 12.77
C VAL A 536 6.92 -23.61 14.27
N ALA A 537 8.13 -23.45 14.82
CA ALA A 537 8.31 -23.06 16.21
C ALA A 537 7.72 -21.67 16.50
N PHE A 538 7.94 -20.71 15.61
CA PHE A 538 7.35 -19.37 15.68
C PHE A 538 5.81 -19.40 15.69
N VAL A 539 5.19 -20.13 14.75
CA VAL A 539 3.71 -20.27 14.68
C VAL A 539 3.15 -20.86 15.97
N LYS A 540 3.82 -21.88 16.55
CA LYS A 540 3.41 -22.45 17.83
C LYS A 540 3.51 -21.44 18.97
N LYS A 541 4.61 -20.69 19.07
CA LYS A 541 4.82 -19.65 20.10
C LYS A 541 3.75 -18.54 19.99
N MET A 542 3.41 -18.10 18.78
CA MET A 542 2.34 -17.10 18.56
C MET A 542 0.97 -17.57 19.07
N ARG A 543 0.67 -18.87 18.95
CA ARG A 543 -0.60 -19.47 19.41
C ARG A 543 -0.68 -19.65 20.94
N GLU A 544 0.44 -19.68 21.65
CA GLU A 544 0.41 -19.87 23.11
C GLU A 544 -0.02 -18.60 23.87
N GLY A 545 0.23 -17.41 23.30
CA GLY A 545 -0.11 -16.11 23.89
C GLY A 545 0.72 -15.78 25.16
N LYS A 546 0.25 -14.84 25.99
CA LYS A 546 0.93 -14.37 27.22
C LYS A 546 1.14 -15.43 28.34
N ASP A 547 0.62 -16.64 28.20
CA ASP A 547 0.57 -17.65 29.28
C ASP A 547 1.77 -18.63 29.17
N VAL A 548 2.97 -18.16 29.52
CA VAL A 548 4.22 -18.94 29.44
C VAL A 548 4.33 -19.91 30.62
N HIS A 549 3.62 -21.03 30.54
CA HIS A 549 3.83 -22.19 31.41
C HIS A 549 4.42 -23.41 30.69
N ARG A 550 4.67 -23.33 29.38
CA ARG A 550 5.46 -24.30 28.64
C ARG A 550 6.89 -23.81 28.48
N CYS A 551 7.86 -24.68 28.80
CA CYS A 551 9.26 -24.40 28.56
C CYS A 551 9.48 -24.24 27.04
N LEU A 552 10.13 -23.14 26.62
CA LEU A 552 10.40 -22.86 25.20
C LEU A 552 11.10 -24.04 24.51
N GLU A 553 11.97 -24.76 25.22
CA GLU A 553 12.64 -25.97 24.75
C GLU A 553 11.65 -27.10 24.38
N GLN A 554 10.52 -27.19 25.08
CA GLN A 554 9.50 -28.21 24.79
C GLN A 554 8.77 -27.90 23.48
N VAL A 555 8.45 -26.62 23.23
CA VAL A 555 7.82 -26.17 21.98
C VAL A 555 8.75 -26.43 20.79
N GLU A 556 10.05 -26.20 20.98
CA GLU A 556 11.08 -26.46 19.98
C GLU A 556 11.25 -27.96 19.68
N ARG A 557 11.30 -28.82 20.70
CA ARG A 557 11.32 -30.29 20.51
C ARG A 557 10.06 -30.81 19.82
N GLU A 558 8.90 -30.27 20.16
CA GLU A 558 7.63 -30.61 19.49
C GLU A 558 7.64 -30.14 18.03
N ALA A 559 8.28 -29.01 17.71
CA ALA A 559 8.46 -28.56 16.33
C ALA A 559 9.43 -29.47 15.56
N GLU A 560 10.53 -29.91 16.17
CA GLU A 560 11.48 -30.85 15.56
C GLU A 560 10.83 -32.19 15.20
N HIS A 561 10.07 -32.77 16.14
CA HIS A 561 9.33 -34.00 15.87
C HIS A 561 8.32 -33.81 14.72
N PHE A 562 7.66 -32.66 14.68
CA PHE A 562 6.68 -32.32 13.64
C PHE A 562 7.30 -32.14 12.25
N VAL A 563 8.47 -31.50 12.17
CA VAL A 563 9.22 -31.32 10.91
C VAL A 563 9.63 -32.68 10.33
N HIS A 564 10.03 -33.63 11.18
CA HIS A 564 10.33 -34.99 10.72
C HIS A 564 9.12 -35.69 10.09
N VAL A 565 7.92 -35.50 10.64
CA VAL A 565 6.68 -36.12 10.14
C VAL A 565 6.20 -35.45 8.84
N THR A 566 6.40 -34.15 8.69
CA THR A 566 5.92 -33.37 7.53
C THR A 566 6.92 -33.27 6.37
N ARG A 567 8.14 -33.78 6.56
CA ARG A 567 9.26 -33.69 5.60
C ARG A 567 8.90 -34.04 4.14
N PRO A 568 8.15 -35.12 3.83
CA PRO A 568 7.82 -35.44 2.43
C PRO A 568 6.99 -34.34 1.75
N ILE A 569 6.04 -33.75 2.47
CA ILE A 569 5.11 -32.72 1.95
C ILE A 569 5.85 -31.40 1.75
N VAL A 570 6.73 -31.03 2.69
CA VAL A 570 7.55 -29.81 2.63
C VAL A 570 8.55 -29.90 1.48
N GLN A 571 9.17 -31.06 1.28
CA GLN A 571 10.13 -31.26 0.19
C GLN A 571 9.45 -31.21 -1.19
N GLU A 572 8.21 -31.71 -1.30
CA GLU A 572 7.38 -31.53 -2.50
C GLU A 572 7.03 -30.04 -2.73
N ALA A 573 6.64 -29.31 -1.68
CA ALA A 573 6.36 -27.87 -1.77
C ALA A 573 7.60 -27.05 -2.17
N ALA A 574 8.77 -27.32 -1.58
CA ALA A 574 10.01 -26.61 -1.88
C ALA A 574 10.46 -26.84 -3.34
N VAL A 575 10.51 -28.11 -3.79
CA VAL A 575 10.89 -28.46 -5.16
C VAL A 575 9.90 -27.88 -6.18
N ALA A 576 8.61 -27.92 -5.86
CA ALA A 576 7.56 -27.47 -6.78
C ALA A 576 7.40 -25.94 -6.84
N LEU A 577 8.02 -25.18 -5.93
CA LEU A 577 8.11 -23.72 -6.02
C LEU A 577 9.42 -23.22 -6.67
N MET A 578 10.44 -24.07 -6.80
CA MET A 578 11.71 -23.74 -7.47
C MET A 578 11.66 -23.86 -9.00
N HIS A 579 10.66 -24.56 -9.55
CA HIS A 579 10.41 -24.76 -10.98
C HIS A 579 9.00 -24.32 -11.32
#